data_AF-A0A6I4TQC5-F1
#
_entry.id   AF-A0A6I4TQC5-F1
#
_cell.length_a   1.000
_cell.length_b   1.000
_cell.length_c   1.000
_cell.angle_alpha   90.00
_cell.angle_beta   90.00
_cell.angle_gamma   90.00
#
_symmetry.space_group_name_H-M   'P 1'
#
loop_
_entity.id
_entity.type
_entity.pdbx_description
1 polymer ?
#
loop_
_entity_poly.entity_id
_entity_poly.type
_entity_poly.pdbx_seq_one_letter_code
_entity_poly.pdbx_strand_id
1 'polypeptide(L)'
;MKFLILSVAPLMLLSDSAVASDRGADWQIGPEIRGKNYSVGVPELMAATPDGPAFIFPANQGGQVKYVTRETGSLADARRLTIRYRIDAAPGTRFVANERPDRTAMLSLYFQRLGDNWTAKDRYATYRWYSVSDKTLPLTPGEHTITVNFRDEWGGVMGAQSRGNRAFEDALRNAERVGFVFGWSGGRGHGVRATGPARFTLLEFDIR
;
A
#
# COMPACT_ATOMS: atom_id res chain seq x y z
N MET A 1 68.09 35.49 4.12
CA MET A 1 66.67 35.50 4.53
C MET A 1 65.81 35.36 3.28
N LYS A 2 65.17 34.20 3.08
CA LYS A 2 64.22 33.93 1.99
C LYS A 2 62.95 33.42 2.64
N PHE A 3 61.88 34.22 2.60
CA PHE A 3 60.57 33.83 3.11
C PHE A 3 59.86 32.99 2.04
N LEU A 4 59.51 31.75 2.40
CA LEU A 4 58.68 30.86 1.61
C LEU A 4 57.22 31.06 2.04
N ILE A 5 56.37 31.56 1.13
CA ILE A 5 54.94 31.72 1.38
C ILE A 5 54.27 30.38 1.05
N LEU A 6 53.77 29.69 2.08
CA LEU A 6 52.88 28.54 1.92
C LEU A 6 51.45 29.04 1.64
N SER A 7 50.93 28.74 0.45
CA SER A 7 49.53 28.93 0.10
C SER A 7 48.72 27.75 0.66
N VAL A 8 47.86 28.00 1.63
CA VAL A 8 46.91 27.01 2.16
C VAL A 8 45.62 27.13 1.35
N ALA A 9 45.33 26.12 0.54
CA ALA A 9 44.04 26.01 -0.14
C ALA A 9 42.92 25.72 0.87
N PRO A 10 41.74 26.36 0.77
CA PRO A 10 40.64 26.07 1.66
C PRO A 10 40.03 24.72 1.31
N LEU A 11 39.98 23.83 2.30
CA LEU A 11 39.25 22.58 2.24
C LEU A 11 37.76 22.91 2.27
N MET A 12 37.08 22.90 1.12
CA MET A 12 35.63 22.96 1.07
C MET A 12 35.07 21.68 1.66
N LEU A 13 34.55 21.77 2.87
CA LEU A 13 33.64 20.77 3.44
C LEU A 13 32.37 20.79 2.59
N LEU A 14 32.27 19.85 1.66
CA LEU A 14 30.99 19.46 1.07
C LEU A 14 30.15 18.88 2.22
N SER A 15 29.24 19.70 2.73
CA SER A 15 28.12 19.20 3.54
C SER A 15 27.33 18.25 2.65
N ASP A 16 27.59 16.95 2.79
CA ASP A 16 26.67 15.91 2.34
C ASP A 16 25.40 16.07 3.18
N SER A 17 24.50 16.94 2.72
CA SER A 17 23.11 16.93 3.14
C SER A 17 22.58 15.58 2.69
N ALA A 18 22.66 14.59 3.58
CA ALA A 18 21.95 13.34 3.45
C ALA A 18 20.47 13.71 3.28
N VAL A 19 20.00 13.71 2.03
CA VAL A 19 18.58 13.67 1.73
C VAL A 19 18.10 12.38 2.36
N ALA A 20 17.52 12.49 3.55
CA ALA A 20 16.79 11.41 4.17
C ALA A 20 15.83 10.90 3.10
N SER A 21 16.05 9.68 2.65
CA SER A 21 15.31 9.09 1.53
C SER A 21 13.82 9.11 1.89
N ASP A 22 13.05 9.97 1.21
CA ASP A 22 11.61 10.23 1.33
C ASP A 22 10.71 9.00 1.06
N ARG A 23 11.33 7.84 0.85
CA ARG A 23 10.69 6.60 0.39
C ARG A 23 9.57 6.06 1.29
N GLY A 24 9.43 6.55 2.53
CA GLY A 24 8.35 6.17 3.44
C GLY A 24 7.18 7.14 3.56
N ALA A 25 7.39 8.44 3.30
CA ALA A 25 6.39 9.47 3.59
C ALA A 25 5.18 9.47 2.63
N ASP A 26 5.30 8.80 1.48
CA ASP A 26 4.26 8.79 0.44
C ASP A 26 3.15 7.75 0.69
N TRP A 27 3.36 6.81 1.61
CA TRP A 27 2.43 5.70 1.83
C TRP A 27 1.41 6.02 2.91
N GLN A 28 0.20 6.37 2.48
CA GLN A 28 -0.92 6.71 3.34
C GLN A 28 -1.68 5.46 3.77
N ILE A 29 -1.93 5.37 5.07
CA ILE A 29 -2.73 4.33 5.71
C ILE A 29 -4.13 4.90 5.95
N GLY A 30 -5.12 4.30 5.29
CA GLY A 30 -6.44 4.88 5.13
C GLY A 30 -7.56 3.83 5.03
N PRO A 31 -8.69 4.15 4.39
CA PRO A 31 -8.93 5.37 3.66
C PRO A 31 -9.38 6.50 4.59
N GLU A 32 -9.05 7.73 4.21
CA GLU A 32 -9.72 8.90 4.75
C GLU A 32 -10.95 9.20 3.89
N ILE A 33 -12.12 9.23 4.52
CA ILE A 33 -13.39 9.52 3.87
C ILE A 33 -14.04 10.65 4.66
N ARG A 34 -14.16 11.83 4.03
CA ARG A 34 -14.76 13.04 4.63
C ARG A 34 -14.11 13.42 5.96
N GLY A 35 -12.78 13.48 6.02
CA GLY A 35 -12.03 13.87 7.22
C GLY A 35 -11.92 12.79 8.29
N LYS A 36 -12.39 11.56 8.02
CA LYS A 36 -12.31 10.43 8.94
C LYS A 36 -11.47 9.32 8.34
N ASN A 37 -10.41 8.94 9.04
CA ASN A 37 -9.65 7.74 8.72
C ASN A 37 -10.37 6.48 9.25
N TYR A 38 -10.52 5.48 8.38
CA TYR A 38 -11.17 4.21 8.69
C TYR A 38 -10.17 3.09 9.05
N SER A 39 -8.86 3.34 8.90
CA SER A 39 -7.84 2.59 9.63
C SER A 39 -7.72 3.15 11.04
N VAL A 40 -7.75 2.29 12.06
CA VAL A 40 -7.85 2.66 13.47
C VAL A 40 -6.73 2.00 14.26
N GLY A 41 -6.09 2.75 15.16
CA GLY A 41 -4.99 2.24 15.99
C GLY A 41 -3.66 2.07 15.24
N VAL A 42 -3.51 2.76 14.12
CA VAL A 42 -2.30 2.83 13.28
C VAL A 42 -2.04 4.28 12.89
N PRO A 43 -0.79 4.67 12.59
CA PRO A 43 -0.49 6.01 12.08
C PRO A 43 -1.13 6.24 10.70
N GLU A 44 -1.26 7.50 10.29
CA GLU A 44 -1.78 7.89 8.97
C GLU A 44 -0.80 7.63 7.83
N LEU A 45 0.49 7.56 8.13
CA LEU A 45 1.55 7.27 7.16
C LEU A 45 2.35 6.06 7.63
N MET A 46 2.88 5.29 6.69
CA MET A 46 3.92 4.31 7.02
C MET A 46 5.16 5.04 7.53
N ALA A 47 5.77 4.50 8.58
CA ALA A 47 7.04 5.00 9.07
C ALA A 47 8.15 4.67 8.06
N ALA A 48 8.96 5.67 7.70
CA ALA A 48 10.20 5.42 6.98
C ALA A 48 11.18 4.68 7.90
N THR A 49 11.68 3.53 7.49
CA THR A 49 12.68 2.75 8.25
C THR A 49 13.80 2.27 7.35
N PRO A 50 14.97 1.85 7.89
CA PRO A 50 16.08 1.35 7.08
C PRO A 50 15.72 0.19 6.15
N ASP A 51 14.79 -0.68 6.58
CA ASP A 51 14.34 -1.85 5.81
C ASP A 51 13.25 -1.52 4.77
N GLY A 52 12.75 -0.27 4.76
CA GLY A 52 11.63 0.17 3.93
C GLY A 52 10.47 0.76 4.75
N PRO A 53 9.42 1.27 4.09
CA PRO A 53 8.24 1.81 4.76
C PRO A 53 7.54 0.73 5.58
N ALA A 54 7.13 1.02 6.80
CA ALA A 54 6.55 0.03 7.69
C ALA A 54 5.41 0.56 8.56
N PHE A 55 4.57 -0.35 9.05
CA PHE A 55 3.63 -0.08 10.13
C PHE A 55 3.50 -1.30 11.06
N ILE A 56 3.01 -1.04 12.27
CA ILE A 56 2.68 -2.10 13.23
C ILE A 56 1.18 -2.38 13.11
N PHE A 57 0.81 -3.65 12.94
CA PHE A 57 -0.60 -4.03 12.97
C PHE A 57 -1.18 -3.70 14.35
N PRO A 58 -2.40 -3.16 14.41
CA PRO A 58 -3.04 -2.92 15.69
C PRO A 58 -3.36 -4.27 16.35
N ALA A 59 -3.14 -4.37 17.65
CA ALA A 59 -3.41 -5.59 18.43
C ALA A 59 -4.75 -5.51 19.19
N ASN A 60 -5.28 -4.30 19.40
CA ASN A 60 -6.54 -4.07 20.08
C ASN A 60 -7.74 -4.49 19.22
N GLN A 61 -8.83 -4.95 19.85
CA GLN A 61 -10.00 -5.46 19.13
C GLN A 61 -10.68 -4.43 18.22
N GLY A 62 -10.60 -3.14 18.56
CA GLY A 62 -11.16 -2.05 17.75
C GLY A 62 -10.21 -1.49 16.68
N GLY A 63 -8.95 -1.93 16.66
CA GLY A 63 -7.99 -1.48 15.67
C GLY A 63 -8.10 -2.26 14.36
N GLN A 64 -7.70 -1.63 13.26
CA GLN A 64 -7.65 -2.23 11.93
C GLN A 64 -6.79 -1.39 10.99
N VAL A 65 -6.05 -2.06 10.11
CA VAL A 65 -5.50 -1.45 8.89
C VAL A 65 -6.37 -1.87 7.71
N LYS A 66 -6.83 -0.92 6.88
CA LYS A 66 -7.69 -1.19 5.72
C LYS A 66 -6.96 -0.96 4.40
N TYR A 67 -6.48 0.25 4.12
CA TYR A 67 -5.84 0.61 2.85
C TYR A 67 -4.44 1.14 3.12
N VAL A 68 -3.50 0.81 2.24
CA VAL A 68 -2.17 1.41 2.19
C VAL A 68 -1.89 1.79 0.75
N THR A 69 -1.88 3.09 0.49
CA THR A 69 -1.86 3.63 -0.87
C THR A 69 -0.97 4.85 -0.96
N ARG A 70 -0.44 5.09 -2.15
CA ARG A 70 0.20 6.35 -2.51
C ARG A 70 -0.46 6.95 -3.75
N GLU A 71 -0.16 8.21 -4.03
CA GLU A 71 -0.57 8.83 -5.29
C GLU A 71 0.09 8.15 -6.49
N THR A 72 -0.59 8.18 -7.62
CA THR A 72 -0.08 7.68 -8.90
C THR A 72 -0.61 8.52 -10.04
N GLY A 73 0.07 8.45 -11.18
CA GLY A 73 -0.44 8.95 -12.45
C GLY A 73 -1.26 7.90 -13.19
N SER A 74 -1.49 8.15 -14.47
CA SER A 74 -2.15 7.18 -15.35
C SER A 74 -1.44 5.82 -15.31
N LEU A 75 -2.24 4.75 -15.24
CA LEU A 75 -1.80 3.36 -15.32
C LEU A 75 -2.12 2.72 -16.68
N ALA A 76 -2.55 3.51 -17.67
CA ALA A 76 -3.00 3.00 -18.97
C ALA A 76 -1.92 2.22 -19.73
N ASP A 77 -0.66 2.65 -19.63
CA ASP A 77 0.47 2.00 -20.29
C ASP A 77 1.18 0.99 -19.39
N ALA A 78 0.79 0.92 -18.12
CA ALA A 78 1.34 -0.05 -17.19
C ALA A 78 0.87 -1.46 -17.55
N ARG A 79 1.81 -2.39 -17.59
CA ARG A 79 1.59 -3.81 -17.81
C ARG A 79 1.39 -4.56 -16.50
N ARG A 80 2.07 -4.15 -15.42
CA ARG A 80 2.17 -4.92 -14.19
C ARG A 80 2.34 -4.05 -12.96
N LEU A 81 1.77 -4.53 -11.85
CA LEU A 81 2.03 -4.06 -10.50
C LEU A 81 2.65 -5.19 -9.68
N THR A 82 3.79 -4.91 -9.05
CA THR A 82 4.48 -5.84 -8.14
C THR A 82 4.73 -5.20 -6.80
N ILE A 83 4.48 -5.95 -5.73
CA ILE A 83 4.98 -5.62 -4.39
C ILE A 83 5.77 -6.79 -3.82
N ARG A 84 6.79 -6.47 -3.03
CA ARG A 84 7.45 -7.41 -2.14
C ARG A 84 7.36 -6.86 -0.73
N TYR A 85 6.96 -7.69 0.23
CA TYR A 85 6.78 -7.27 1.61
C TYR A 85 7.24 -8.36 2.58
N ARG A 86 7.54 -7.95 3.81
CA ARG A 86 7.83 -8.82 4.95
C ARG A 86 6.80 -8.61 6.04
N ILE A 87 6.40 -9.70 6.68
CA ILE A 87 5.66 -9.67 7.93
C ILE A 87 6.50 -10.30 9.03
N ASP A 88 6.86 -9.49 10.02
CA ASP A 88 7.53 -9.95 11.24
C ASP A 88 6.46 -10.07 12.34
N ALA A 89 6.26 -11.26 12.93
CA ALA A 89 5.23 -11.44 13.96
C ALA A 89 5.70 -12.37 15.08
N ALA A 90 5.24 -12.08 16.30
CA ALA A 90 5.52 -12.93 17.46
C ALA A 90 4.90 -14.34 17.29
N PRO A 91 5.50 -15.40 17.85
CA PRO A 91 4.95 -16.75 17.80
C PRO A 91 3.48 -16.79 18.25
N GLY A 92 2.64 -17.53 17.52
CA GLY A 92 1.20 -17.66 17.79
C GLY A 92 0.35 -16.45 17.38
N THR A 93 0.93 -15.41 16.78
CA THR A 93 0.17 -14.28 16.23
C THR A 93 -0.70 -14.73 15.06
N ARG A 94 -1.99 -14.35 15.11
CA ARG A 94 -2.96 -14.55 14.04
C ARG A 94 -3.38 -13.20 13.47
N PHE A 95 -3.70 -13.17 12.18
CA PHE A 95 -4.32 -12.02 11.52
C PHE A 95 -5.82 -12.25 11.39
N VAL A 96 -6.61 -11.28 11.82
CA VAL A 96 -8.07 -11.38 11.93
C VAL A 96 -8.70 -10.35 11.02
N ALA A 97 -9.51 -10.79 10.06
CA ALA A 97 -10.35 -9.89 9.27
C ALA A 97 -11.48 -9.37 10.17
N ASN A 98 -11.53 -8.05 10.39
CA ASN A 98 -12.35 -7.46 11.46
C ASN A 98 -13.85 -7.77 11.32
N GLU A 99 -14.41 -7.69 10.11
CA GLU A 99 -15.84 -7.94 9.89
C GLU A 99 -16.21 -9.43 9.80
N ARG A 100 -15.23 -10.29 9.48
CA ARG A 100 -15.42 -11.73 9.30
C ARG A 100 -14.25 -12.51 9.93
N PRO A 101 -14.19 -12.61 11.27
CA PRO A 101 -13.07 -13.27 11.97
C PRO A 101 -12.90 -14.75 11.64
N ASP A 102 -13.93 -15.40 11.08
CA ASP A 102 -13.93 -16.77 10.59
C ASP A 102 -13.25 -16.93 9.22
N ARG A 103 -12.97 -15.83 8.53
CA ARG A 103 -12.37 -15.83 7.19
C ARG A 103 -10.89 -15.50 7.25
N THR A 104 -10.16 -16.08 6.30
CA THR A 104 -8.74 -15.79 6.11
C THR A 104 -8.52 -14.31 5.86
N ALA A 105 -7.66 -13.69 6.67
CA ALA A 105 -7.17 -12.34 6.45
C ALA A 105 -6.16 -12.34 5.30
N MET A 106 -6.32 -11.40 4.37
CA MET A 106 -5.58 -11.38 3.11
C MET A 106 -5.14 -9.97 2.74
N LEU A 107 -4.12 -9.89 1.89
CA LEU A 107 -3.72 -8.68 1.17
C LEU A 107 -4.18 -8.77 -0.30
N SER A 108 -4.74 -7.67 -0.82
CA SER A 108 -5.07 -7.53 -2.25
C SER A 108 -4.43 -6.28 -2.84
N LEU A 109 -3.92 -6.36 -4.06
CA LEU A 109 -3.49 -5.17 -4.80
C LEU A 109 -4.69 -4.34 -5.22
N TYR A 110 -4.50 -3.04 -5.34
CA TYR A 110 -5.57 -2.06 -5.47
C TYR A 110 -5.15 -0.87 -6.31
N PHE A 111 -6.10 -0.33 -7.08
CA PHE A 111 -6.03 1.03 -7.56
C PHE A 111 -7.40 1.72 -7.54
N GLN A 112 -7.36 3.05 -7.52
CA GLN A 112 -8.51 3.93 -7.45
C GLN A 112 -8.43 4.98 -8.55
N ARG A 113 -9.57 5.20 -9.17
CA ARG A 113 -9.77 6.28 -10.12
C ARG A 113 -9.98 7.62 -9.39
N LEU A 114 -9.41 8.68 -9.96
CA LEU A 114 -9.69 10.07 -9.62
C LEU A 114 -11.20 10.36 -9.58
N GLY A 115 -11.62 11.10 -8.56
CA GLY A 115 -13.00 11.54 -8.38
C GLY A 115 -13.94 10.48 -7.81
N ASP A 116 -13.42 9.40 -7.24
CA ASP A 116 -14.22 8.48 -6.43
C ASP A 116 -14.80 9.21 -5.21
N ASN A 117 -16.06 8.92 -4.88
CA ASN A 117 -16.74 9.48 -3.71
C ASN A 117 -16.97 8.44 -2.61
N TRP A 118 -16.37 7.25 -2.75
CA TRP A 118 -16.43 6.12 -1.83
C TRP A 118 -17.79 5.44 -1.70
N THR A 119 -18.84 5.91 -2.39
CA THR A 119 -20.20 5.35 -2.26
C THR A 119 -20.35 3.99 -2.93
N ALA A 120 -19.53 3.68 -3.94
CA ALA A 120 -19.69 2.52 -4.82
C ALA A 120 -21.07 2.41 -5.49
N LYS A 121 -21.81 3.52 -5.61
CA LYS A 121 -23.13 3.57 -6.25
C LYS A 121 -23.03 4.11 -7.67
N ASP A 122 -23.92 3.65 -8.54
CA ASP A 122 -24.02 4.09 -9.94
C ASP A 122 -22.66 4.05 -10.65
N ARG A 123 -22.25 5.16 -11.27
CA ARG A 123 -20.93 5.28 -11.92
C ARG A 123 -19.75 4.98 -10.98
N TYR A 124 -19.88 5.24 -9.68
CA TYR A 124 -18.79 5.04 -8.71
C TYR A 124 -18.56 3.57 -8.34
N ALA A 125 -19.43 2.65 -8.75
CA ALA A 125 -19.28 1.20 -8.53
C ALA A 125 -18.04 0.59 -9.20
N THR A 126 -17.42 1.31 -10.14
CA THR A 126 -16.25 0.87 -10.93
C THR A 126 -15.06 1.80 -10.79
N TYR A 127 -15.01 2.61 -9.73
CA TYR A 127 -13.89 3.53 -9.48
C TYR A 127 -12.77 2.88 -8.65
N ARG A 128 -13.03 1.69 -8.09
CA ARG A 128 -12.11 0.95 -7.23
C ARG A 128 -11.99 -0.47 -7.72
N TRP A 129 -10.75 -0.91 -7.94
CA TRP A 129 -10.43 -2.20 -8.52
C TRP A 129 -9.41 -2.92 -7.67
N TYR A 130 -9.60 -4.23 -7.53
CA TYR A 130 -8.79 -5.09 -6.69
C TYR A 130 -8.28 -6.30 -7.46
N SER A 131 -7.11 -6.81 -7.08
CA SER A 131 -6.66 -8.13 -7.51
C SER A 131 -7.67 -9.20 -7.09
N VAL A 132 -8.02 -10.09 -8.01
CA VAL A 132 -8.92 -11.23 -7.76
C VAL A 132 -8.27 -12.29 -6.84
N SER A 133 -9.08 -13.16 -6.27
CA SER A 133 -8.72 -14.04 -5.13
C SER A 133 -7.59 -15.03 -5.38
N ASP A 134 -7.42 -15.53 -6.62
CA ASP A 134 -6.28 -16.39 -6.97
C ASP A 134 -4.94 -15.62 -7.02
N LYS A 135 -4.98 -14.30 -6.89
CA LYS A 135 -3.84 -13.39 -6.78
C LYS A 135 -3.77 -12.67 -5.42
N THR A 136 -4.51 -13.15 -4.42
CA THR A 136 -4.42 -12.65 -3.04
C THR A 136 -3.68 -13.65 -2.16
N LEU A 137 -2.84 -13.15 -1.26
CA LEU A 137 -2.09 -13.99 -0.32
C LEU A 137 -2.70 -13.90 1.09
N PRO A 138 -2.87 -15.04 1.79
CA PRO A 138 -3.10 -15.04 3.23
C PRO A 138 -1.98 -14.28 3.95
N LEU A 139 -2.34 -13.52 4.98
CA LEU A 139 -1.35 -12.86 5.81
C LEU A 139 -0.67 -13.88 6.73
N THR A 140 0.62 -14.08 6.51
CA THR A 140 1.46 -15.00 7.28
C THR A 140 2.84 -14.38 7.50
N PRO A 141 3.55 -14.72 8.59
CA PRO A 141 4.92 -14.25 8.80
C PRO A 141 5.86 -14.66 7.66
N GLY A 142 6.90 -13.86 7.40
CA GLY A 142 7.89 -14.10 6.34
C GLY A 142 7.80 -13.09 5.20
N GLU A 143 8.60 -13.33 4.16
CA GLU A 143 8.63 -12.52 2.94
C GLU A 143 7.67 -13.06 1.88
N HIS A 144 7.05 -12.14 1.16
CA HIS A 144 6.03 -12.43 0.15
C HIS A 144 6.20 -11.51 -1.04
N THR A 145 5.88 -12.03 -2.23
CA THR A 145 5.81 -11.25 -3.47
C THR A 145 4.45 -11.46 -4.12
N ILE A 146 3.80 -10.36 -4.51
CA ILE A 146 2.58 -10.39 -5.31
C ILE A 146 2.83 -9.60 -6.58
N THR A 147 2.54 -10.24 -7.70
CA THR A 147 2.59 -9.63 -9.03
C THR A 147 1.26 -9.85 -9.72
N VAL A 148 0.67 -8.77 -10.23
CA VAL A 148 -0.56 -8.82 -11.03
C VAL A 148 -0.33 -8.06 -12.33
N ASN A 149 -0.72 -8.64 -13.46
CA ASN A 149 -0.71 -7.90 -14.73
C ASN A 149 -2.03 -7.10 -14.84
N PHE A 150 -1.96 -5.86 -15.33
CA PHE A 150 -3.17 -5.06 -15.54
C PHE A 150 -4.11 -5.65 -16.62
N ARG A 151 -3.60 -6.58 -17.44
CA ARG A 151 -4.38 -7.38 -18.40
C ARG A 151 -4.99 -8.65 -17.82
N ASP A 152 -4.61 -9.03 -16.60
CA ASP A 152 -5.28 -10.12 -15.88
C ASP A 152 -6.67 -9.65 -15.42
N GLU A 153 -7.45 -10.55 -14.83
CA GLU A 153 -8.76 -10.18 -14.29
C GLU A 153 -8.61 -9.30 -13.03
N TRP A 154 -9.43 -8.25 -12.93
CA TRP A 154 -9.58 -7.42 -11.73
C TRP A 154 -11.04 -7.33 -11.33
N GLY A 155 -11.29 -7.31 -10.02
CA GLY A 155 -12.64 -7.17 -9.48
C GLY A 155 -12.94 -5.74 -9.07
N GLY A 156 -14.01 -5.16 -9.59
CA GLY A 156 -14.56 -3.89 -9.12
C GLY A 156 -15.20 -4.05 -7.74
N VAL A 157 -15.31 -2.97 -6.98
CA VAL A 157 -15.86 -2.98 -5.61
C VAL A 157 -17.27 -3.61 -5.51
N MET A 158 -18.09 -3.48 -6.56
CA MET A 158 -19.42 -4.11 -6.63
C MET A 158 -19.46 -5.39 -7.50
N GLY A 159 -18.32 -6.06 -7.70
CA GLY A 159 -18.24 -7.34 -8.40
C GLY A 159 -18.14 -7.25 -9.94
N ALA A 160 -17.94 -6.04 -10.49
CA ALA A 160 -17.65 -5.88 -11.91
C ALA A 160 -16.35 -6.61 -12.28
N GLN A 161 -16.31 -7.18 -13.47
CA GLN A 161 -15.13 -7.82 -14.05
C GLN A 161 -14.41 -6.83 -14.98
N SER A 162 -13.08 -6.92 -15.08
CA SER A 162 -12.24 -6.00 -15.86
C SER A 162 -12.21 -6.35 -17.34
N ARG A 163 -12.28 -7.65 -17.68
CA ARG A 163 -12.12 -8.12 -19.06
C ARG A 163 -13.20 -7.53 -19.96
N GLY A 164 -12.77 -6.76 -20.96
CA GLY A 164 -13.66 -6.09 -21.91
C GLY A 164 -14.47 -4.93 -21.32
N ASN A 165 -14.17 -4.53 -20.08
CA ASN A 165 -14.91 -3.49 -19.38
C ASN A 165 -14.30 -2.11 -19.62
N ARG A 166 -15.00 -1.26 -20.36
CA ARG A 166 -14.55 0.11 -20.65
C ARG A 166 -14.34 0.96 -19.39
N ALA A 167 -15.07 0.69 -18.31
CA ALA A 167 -14.89 1.41 -17.05
C ALA A 167 -13.58 1.06 -16.34
N PHE A 168 -13.07 -0.17 -16.53
CA PHE A 168 -11.75 -0.56 -16.05
C PHE A 168 -10.65 0.22 -16.79
N GLU A 169 -10.72 0.26 -18.12
CA GLU A 169 -9.79 1.02 -18.96
C GLU A 169 -9.83 2.53 -18.63
N ASP A 170 -11.01 3.06 -18.36
CA ASP A 170 -11.18 4.46 -17.93
C ASP A 170 -10.60 4.72 -16.54
N ALA A 171 -10.73 3.75 -15.62
CA ALA A 171 -10.13 3.82 -14.30
C ALA A 171 -8.60 3.76 -14.36
N LEU A 172 -8.01 2.96 -15.25
CA LEU A 172 -6.56 2.95 -15.47
C LEU A 172 -6.05 4.28 -16.04
N ARG A 173 -6.74 4.83 -17.05
CA ARG A 173 -6.37 6.13 -17.64
C ARG A 173 -6.40 7.26 -16.62
N ASN A 174 -7.36 7.23 -15.71
CA ASN A 174 -7.60 8.27 -14.71
C ASN A 174 -7.30 7.79 -13.28
N ALA A 175 -6.27 6.96 -13.11
CA ALA A 175 -5.86 6.50 -11.79
C ALA A 175 -5.32 7.69 -10.96
N GLU A 176 -5.62 7.66 -9.66
CA GLU A 176 -5.14 8.65 -8.68
C GLU A 176 -4.38 7.98 -7.54
N ARG A 177 -4.86 6.81 -7.08
CA ARG A 177 -4.22 6.04 -6.01
C ARG A 177 -3.91 4.62 -6.46
N VAL A 178 -2.81 4.09 -5.96
CA VAL A 178 -2.39 2.70 -6.14
C VAL A 178 -1.80 2.17 -4.85
N GLY A 179 -1.90 0.86 -4.63
CA GLY A 179 -1.30 0.20 -3.48
C GLY A 179 -1.94 -1.13 -3.20
N PHE A 180 -2.27 -1.35 -1.93
CA PHE A 180 -2.85 -2.60 -1.45
C PHE A 180 -3.82 -2.38 -0.29
N VAL A 181 -4.66 -3.37 -0.07
CA VAL A 181 -5.71 -3.36 0.95
C VAL A 181 -5.71 -4.64 1.75
N PHE A 182 -6.22 -4.56 2.98
CA PHE A 182 -6.31 -5.64 3.93
C PHE A 182 -7.78 -5.95 4.26
N GLY A 183 -8.10 -7.24 4.24
CA GLY A 183 -9.45 -7.71 4.54
C GLY A 183 -9.60 -9.20 4.28
N TRP A 184 -10.70 -9.59 3.64
CA TRP A 184 -10.99 -10.98 3.26
C TRP A 184 -11.57 -11.03 1.84
N SER A 185 -11.77 -12.23 1.29
CA SER A 185 -12.13 -12.43 -0.13
C SER A 185 -13.46 -11.79 -0.59
N GLY A 186 -14.34 -11.36 0.31
CA GLY A 186 -15.56 -10.60 -0.01
C GLY A 186 -15.59 -9.19 0.59
N GLY A 187 -14.51 -8.76 1.26
CA GLY A 187 -14.36 -7.45 1.89
C GLY A 187 -12.90 -7.03 1.92
N ARG A 188 -12.29 -6.82 0.75
CA ARG A 188 -10.83 -6.66 0.58
C ARG A 188 -10.23 -5.44 1.29
N GLY A 189 -11.01 -4.38 1.48
CA GLY A 189 -10.61 -3.18 2.22
C GLY A 189 -11.33 -3.05 3.56
N HIS A 190 -11.82 -4.14 4.14
CA HIS A 190 -12.65 -4.09 5.34
C HIS A 190 -11.87 -4.20 6.64
N GLY A 191 -10.56 -4.38 6.56
CA GLY A 191 -9.67 -4.20 7.68
C GLY A 191 -9.18 -5.51 8.28
N VAL A 192 -7.94 -5.47 8.74
CA VAL A 192 -7.31 -6.56 9.48
C VAL A 192 -6.62 -6.00 10.71
N ARG A 193 -6.62 -6.79 11.78
CA ARG A 193 -5.76 -6.61 12.96
C ARG A 193 -4.93 -7.86 13.24
N ALA A 194 -3.91 -7.71 14.06
CA ALA A 194 -3.16 -8.85 14.60
C ALA A 194 -3.68 -9.21 16.01
N THR A 195 -3.47 -10.44 16.46
CA THR A 195 -3.76 -10.85 17.86
C THR A 195 -2.56 -10.68 18.79
N GLY A 196 -1.41 -10.29 18.25
CA GLY A 196 -0.16 -10.09 18.97
C GLY A 196 0.74 -9.15 18.17
N PRO A 197 1.96 -8.85 18.66
CA PRO A 197 2.89 -7.96 17.97
C PRO A 197 3.19 -8.46 16.55
N ALA A 198 2.89 -7.62 15.56
CA ALA A 198 3.19 -7.88 14.15
C ALA A 198 3.49 -6.58 13.42
N ARG A 199 4.48 -6.63 12.53
CA ARG A 199 4.93 -5.52 11.70
C ARG A 199 4.82 -5.91 10.22
N PHE A 200 4.31 -4.99 9.41
CA PHE A 200 4.42 -5.04 7.97
C PHE A 200 5.55 -4.12 7.51
N THR A 201 6.41 -4.59 6.62
CA THR A 201 7.44 -3.78 5.96
C THR A 201 7.33 -3.96 4.45
N LEU A 202 7.17 -2.86 3.71
CA LEU A 202 7.21 -2.86 2.26
C LEU A 202 8.66 -2.84 1.80
N LEU A 203 9.09 -3.92 1.12
CA LEU A 203 10.47 -4.07 0.65
C LEU A 203 10.64 -3.54 -0.77
N GLU A 204 9.60 -3.66 -1.59
CA GLU A 204 9.63 -3.26 -3.00
C GLU A 204 8.23 -2.90 -3.50
N PHE A 205 8.18 -1.90 -4.36
CA PHE A 205 6.99 -1.51 -5.10
C PHE A 205 7.39 -1.09 -6.51
N ASP A 206 6.80 -1.73 -7.51
CA ASP A 206 7.17 -1.55 -8.92
C ASP A 206 5.91 -1.53 -9.80
N ILE A 207 5.82 -0.50 -10.64
CA ILE A 207 4.85 -0.39 -11.73
C ILE A 207 5.64 -0.31 -13.02
N ARG A 208 5.34 -1.18 -13.97
CA ARG A 208 5.95 -1.24 -15.31
C ARG A 208 4.89 -1.41 -16.36
#